data_AF-A0A924XQI5-F1
#
_entry.id   AF-A0A924XQI5-F1
#
_cell.length_a   1.000
_cell.length_b   1.000
_cell.length_c   1.000
_cell.angle_alpha   90.00
_cell.angle_beta   90.00
_cell.angle_gamma   90.00
#
_symmetry.space_group_name_H-M   'P 1'
#
loop_
_entity.id
_entity.type
_entity.pdbx_description
1 polymer ?
#
loop_
_entity_poly.entity_id
_entity_poly.type
_entity_poly.pdbx_seq_one_letter_code
_entity_poly.pdbx_strand_id
1 'polypeptide(L)'
;RMHEGPKHGVVDPNCCVHGMSNLFLAGSPVFPTSGYANPTLTIVALALRLADHLKAQLHRLAEPVYTAPTTESLRELNELADEVATPVPA
;
A
#
# COMPACT_ATOMS: atom_id res chain seq x y z
N ARG A 1 6.11 22.36 5.87
CA ARG A 1 4.86 22.56 5.10
C ARG A 1 4.78 21.61 3.91
N MET A 2 3.57 21.29 3.48
CA MET A 2 3.22 20.47 2.32
C MET A 2 3.45 21.22 1.01
N HIS A 3 4.04 20.57 0.02
CA HIS A 3 4.26 21.10 -1.32
C HIS A 3 4.63 19.95 -2.28
N GLU A 4 4.27 20.06 -3.56
CA GLU A 4 4.60 19.05 -4.58
C GLU A 4 6.11 18.90 -4.81
N GLY A 5 6.82 20.02 -4.92
CA GLY A 5 8.27 20.04 -5.06
C GLY A 5 9.04 20.02 -3.72
N PRO A 6 10.10 19.19 -3.58
CA PRO A 6 10.90 19.05 -2.36
C PRO A 6 11.72 20.30 -1.99
N LYS A 7 11.96 21.19 -2.96
CA LYS A 7 12.66 22.47 -2.70
C LYS A 7 11.81 23.47 -1.91
N HIS A 8 10.50 23.28 -1.85
CA HIS A 8 9.56 24.25 -1.30
C HIS A 8 8.73 23.69 -0.13
N GLY A 9 8.90 22.41 0.21
CA GLY A 9 8.18 21.73 1.27
C GLY A 9 8.88 20.45 1.72
N VAL A 10 8.47 19.94 2.89
CA VAL A 10 9.07 18.74 3.51
C VAL A 10 8.28 17.49 3.13
N VAL A 11 6.97 17.63 2.96
CA VAL A 11 6.08 16.54 2.58
C VAL A 11 5.34 16.85 1.29
N ASP A 12 4.96 15.80 0.58
CA ASP A 12 4.09 15.85 -0.59
C ASP A 12 2.60 16.01 -0.19
N PRO A 13 1.65 16.12 -1.16
CA PRO A 13 0.22 16.19 -0.88
C PRO A 13 -0.36 14.99 -0.11
N ASN A 14 0.32 13.85 -0.09
CA ASN A 14 -0.07 12.66 0.66
C ASN A 14 0.56 12.62 2.06
N CYS A 15 1.18 13.71 2.50
CA CYS A 15 1.89 13.81 3.77
C CYS A 15 3.12 12.90 3.85
N CYS A 16 3.61 12.36 2.73
CA CYS A 16 4.83 11.58 2.68
C CYS A 16 6.03 12.52 2.64
N VAL A 17 7.06 12.23 3.44
CA VAL A 17 8.29 13.03 3.44
C VAL A 17 9.05 12.82 2.14
N HIS A 18 9.44 13.91 1.50
CA HIS A 18 10.22 13.87 0.26
C HIS A 18 11.50 13.07 0.44
N GLY A 19 11.77 12.14 -0.50
CA GLY A 19 12.94 11.26 -0.45
C GLY A 19 12.76 10.00 0.40
N MET A 20 11.59 9.78 1.02
CA MET A 20 11.25 8.56 1.74
C MET A 20 9.94 7.98 1.20
N SER A 21 9.80 6.65 1.23
CA SER A 21 8.61 5.95 0.71
C SER A 21 7.62 5.52 1.80
N ASN A 22 8.02 5.60 3.07
CA ASN A 22 7.29 5.05 4.21
C ASN A 22 7.30 5.95 5.46
N LEU A 23 7.72 7.21 5.34
CA LEU A 23 7.66 8.18 6.45
C LEU A 23 6.62 9.25 6.17
N PHE A 24 5.62 9.34 7.06
CA PHE A 24 4.49 10.25 6.91
C PHE A 24 4.34 11.17 8.11
N LEU A 25 3.83 12.39 7.88
CA LEU A 25 3.63 13.40 8.92
C LEU A 25 2.20 13.98 8.88
N ALA A 26 1.41 13.79 9.92
CA ALA A 26 0.08 14.39 10.05
C ALA A 26 0.05 15.41 11.20
N GLY A 27 -0.33 16.66 10.89
CA GLY A 27 -0.43 17.73 11.90
C GLY A 27 -0.37 19.13 11.30
N SER A 28 -0.38 20.15 12.15
CA SER A 28 -0.26 21.55 11.71
C SER A 28 1.06 21.91 11.00
N PRO A 29 2.24 21.28 11.25
CA PRO A 29 3.49 21.65 10.54
C PRO A 29 3.45 21.40 9.02
N VAL A 30 2.52 20.56 8.56
CA VAL A 30 2.36 20.29 7.13
C VAL A 30 1.43 21.28 6.44
N PHE A 31 0.73 22.15 7.17
CA PHE A 31 -0.16 23.10 6.53
C PHE A 31 0.62 24.06 5.59
N PRO A 32 0.17 24.26 4.34
CA PRO A 32 0.86 25.12 3.39
C PRO A 32 0.76 26.60 3.78
N THR A 33 -0.28 26.95 4.53
CA THR A 33 -0.58 28.30 5.01
C THR A 33 -1.01 28.26 6.48
N SER A 34 -0.80 29.38 7.16
CA SER A 34 -1.33 29.59 8.51
C SER A 34 -2.84 29.85 8.44
N GLY A 35 -3.60 29.25 9.36
CA GLY A 35 -5.03 29.49 9.52
C GLY A 35 -5.33 30.43 10.68
N TYR A 36 -6.47 31.12 10.63
CA TYR A 36 -6.99 31.95 11.74
C TYR A 36 -7.77 31.12 12.77
N ALA A 37 -8.50 30.10 12.31
CA ALA A 37 -9.30 29.23 13.17
C ALA A 37 -8.47 28.12 13.85
N ASN A 38 -9.04 27.50 14.87
CA ASN A 38 -8.41 26.39 15.59
C ASN A 38 -8.14 25.20 14.63
N PRO A 39 -6.88 24.72 14.53
CA PRO A 39 -6.48 23.76 13.51
C PRO A 39 -6.97 22.33 13.76
N THR A 40 -7.56 22.06 14.92
CA THR A 40 -7.92 20.70 15.38
C THR A 40 -8.72 19.92 14.35
N LEU A 41 -9.79 20.52 13.80
CA LEU A 41 -10.64 19.82 12.83
C LEU A 41 -9.91 19.54 11.51
N THR A 42 -9.05 20.47 11.07
CA THR A 42 -8.18 20.27 9.89
C THR A 42 -7.16 19.16 10.12
N ILE A 43 -6.58 19.08 11.33
CA ILE A 43 -5.66 17.99 11.71
C ILE A 43 -6.39 16.65 11.68
N VAL A 44 -7.59 16.56 12.26
CA VAL A 44 -8.41 15.33 12.24
C VAL A 44 -8.76 14.91 10.81
N ALA A 45 -9.23 15.84 9.98
CA ALA A 45 -9.55 15.55 8.58
C ALA A 45 -8.32 15.05 7.80
N LEU A 46 -7.15 15.66 8.04
CA LEU A 46 -5.90 15.24 7.42
C LEU A 46 -5.47 13.83 7.88
N ALA A 47 -5.63 13.52 9.16
CA ALA A 47 -5.31 12.22 9.73
C ALA A 47 -6.19 11.10 9.16
N LEU A 48 -7.50 11.35 9.03
CA LEU A 48 -8.44 10.41 8.40
C LEU A 48 -8.07 10.15 6.93
N ARG A 49 -7.82 11.22 6.16
CA ARG A 49 -7.37 11.09 4.76
C ARG A 49 -6.06 10.29 4.64
N LEU A 50 -5.11 10.53 5.54
CA LEU A 50 -3.85 9.78 5.55
C LEU A 50 -4.08 8.31 5.92
N ALA A 51 -4.95 8.02 6.89
CA ALA A 51 -5.28 6.65 7.26
C ALA A 51 -5.86 5.87 6.08
N ASP A 52 -6.76 6.47 5.30
CA ASP A 52 -7.31 5.86 4.09
C ASP A 52 -6.24 5.62 3.02
N HIS A 53 -5.33 6.59 2.82
CA HIS A 53 -4.20 6.44 1.89
C HIS A 53 -3.29 5.27 2.27
N LEU A 54 -2.91 5.18 3.54
CA LEU A 54 -2.06 4.11 4.06
C LEU A 54 -2.75 2.75 3.98
N LYS A 55 -4.05 2.67 4.31
CA LYS A 55 -4.83 1.45 4.16
C LYS A 55 -4.83 0.95 2.72
N ALA A 56 -5.03 1.85 1.75
CA ALA A 56 -4.99 1.49 0.33
C ALA A 56 -3.58 1.07 -0.13
N GLN A 57 -2.53 1.73 0.37
CA GLN A 57 -1.14 1.33 0.09
C GLN A 57 -0.80 -0.06 0.66
N LEU A 58 -1.16 -0.31 1.91
CA LEU A 58 -0.92 -1.59 2.58
C LEU A 58 -1.70 -2.72 1.92
N HIS A 59 -2.94 -2.48 1.49
CA HIS A 59 -3.70 -3.47 0.73
C HIS A 59 -2.98 -3.87 -0.56
N ARG A 60 -2.43 -2.90 -1.31
CA ARG A 60 -1.63 -3.18 -2.52
C ARG A 60 -0.36 -3.97 -2.24
N LEU A 61 0.27 -3.74 -1.09
CA LEU A 61 1.45 -4.50 -0.67
C LEU A 61 1.09 -5.91 -0.15
N ALA A 62 -0.14 -6.09 0.34
CA ALA A 62 -0.65 -7.33 0.88
C ALA A 62 -1.36 -8.22 -0.16
N GLU A 63 -1.59 -7.74 -1.38
CA GLU A 63 -2.00 -8.59 -2.51
C GLU A 63 -0.98 -9.73 -2.63
N PRO A 64 -1.37 -10.99 -2.38
CA PRO A 64 -0.45 -12.10 -2.52
C PRO A 64 -0.03 -12.15 -3.98
N VAL A 65 1.27 -12.33 -4.23
CA VAL A 65 1.78 -12.82 -5.50
C VAL A 65 1.24 -14.25 -5.68
N TYR A 66 -0.04 -14.38 -6.02
CA TYR A 66 -0.60 -15.61 -6.55
C TYR A 66 -0.26 -15.61 -8.04
N THR A 67 0.96 -16.05 -8.36
CA THR A 67 1.22 -16.56 -9.71
C THR A 67 0.34 -17.79 -9.86
N ALA A 68 -0.80 -17.64 -10.54
CA ALA A 68 -1.58 -18.80 -10.95
C ALA A 68 -0.64 -19.78 -11.65
N PRO A 69 -0.65 -21.07 -11.27
CA PRO A 69 0.18 -22.06 -11.95
C PRO A 69 -0.15 -22.00 -13.45
N THR A 70 0.86 -21.83 -14.30
CA THR A 70 0.67 -21.87 -15.75
C THR A 70 0.01 -23.20 -16.11
N THR A 71 -0.83 -23.20 -17.15
CA THR A 71 -1.56 -24.39 -17.60
C THR A 71 -0.64 -25.61 -17.80
N GLU A 72 0.63 -25.37 -18.14
CA GLU A 72 1.70 -26.36 -18.26
C GLU A 72 2.05 -27.03 -16.92
N SER A 73 2.22 -26.27 -15.83
CA SER A 73 2.48 -26.82 -14.50
C SER A 73 1.29 -27.59 -13.90
N LEU A 74 0.07 -27.22 -14.27
CA LEU A 74 -1.13 -27.99 -13.91
C LEU A 74 -1.23 -29.32 -14.69
N ARG A 75 -0.73 -29.36 -15.94
CA ARG A 75 -0.65 -30.59 -16.72
C ARG A 75 0.39 -31.54 -16.14
N GLU A 76 1.58 -31.05 -15.82
CA GLU A 76 2.64 -31.87 -15.20
C GLU A 76 2.17 -32.47 -13.86
N LEU A 77 1.46 -31.69 -13.03
CA LEU A 77 0.89 -32.20 -11.77
C LEU A 77 -0.22 -33.24 -12.00
N ASN A 78 -1.04 -33.08 -13.04
CA ASN A 78 -2.07 -34.07 -13.38
C ASN A 78 -1.47 -35.35 -13.96
N GLU A 79 -0.43 -35.23 -14.78
CA GLU A 79 0.32 -36.36 -15.34
C GLU A 79 1.03 -37.16 -14.22
N LEU A 80 1.63 -36.48 -13.24
CA LEU A 80 2.22 -37.11 -12.05
C LEU A 80 1.16 -37.78 -11.15
N ALA A 81 -0.04 -37.20 -11.05
CA ALA A 81 -1.15 -37.80 -10.30
C ALA A 81 -1.68 -39.07 -10.97
N ASP A 82 -1.73 -39.08 -12.31
CA ASP A 82 -2.15 -40.24 -13.09
C ASP A 82 -1.13 -41.39 -13.03
N GLU A 83 0.18 -41.12 -12.92
CA GLU A 83 1.22 -42.15 -12.75
C GLU A 83 1.16 -42.86 -11.38
N VAL A 84 0.80 -42.15 -10.31
CA VAL A 84 0.72 -42.72 -8.95
C VAL A 84 -0.57 -43.52 -8.74
N ALA A 85 -1.59 -43.31 -9.59
CA ALA A 85 -2.90 -43.93 -9.49
C ALA A 85 -2.98 -45.37 -10.05
N THR A 86 -1.87 -46.11 -10.16
CA THR A 86 -1.95 -47.55 -10.45
C THR A 86 -2.57 -48.28 -9.25
N PRO A 87 -3.57 -49.16 -9.45
CA PRO A 87 -4.29 -49.77 -8.34
C PRO A 87 -3.36 -50.69 -7.57
N VAL A 88 -3.31 -50.51 -6.24
CA VAL A 88 -2.67 -51.46 -5.33
C VAL A 88 -3.38 -52.81 -5.52
N PRO A 89 -2.68 -53.86 -5.96
CA PRO A 89 -3.31 -55.17 -6.19
C PRO A 89 -3.86 -55.74 -4.88
N ALA A 90 -5.00 -56.44 -5.00
CA ALA A 90 -5.87 -56.89 -3.91
C ALA A 90 -5.20 -57.81 -2.89
#